data_AF-A0AAN8GBI1-F1
#
_entry.id   AF-A0AAN8GBI1-F1
#
_cell.length_a   1.000
_cell.length_b   1.000
_cell.length_c   1.000
_cell.angle_alpha   90.00
_cell.angle_beta   90.00
_cell.angle_gamma   90.00
#
_symmetry.space_group_name_H-M   'P 1'
#
loop_
_entity.id
_entity.type
_entity.pdbx_description
1 polymer ?
#
loop_
_entity_poly.entity_id
_entity_poly.type
_entity_poly.pdbx_seq_one_letter_code
_entity_poly.pdbx_strand_id
1 'polypeptide(L)' 'MVKLKWGMEYKGYLVSVDGYMNMQLANTEEFVDGALAGHLGEVLIRCNNVLYIRGVEEEEEDGEMRE' A
#
# COMPACT_ATOMS: atom_id res chain seq x y z
N MET A 1 -1.14 2.01 3.94
CA MET A 1 0.30 1.69 3.77
C MET A 1 0.68 0.52 4.66
N VAL A 2 1.29 -0.51 4.10
CA VAL A 2 1.75 -1.72 4.78
C VAL A 2 3.27 -1.75 4.72
N LYS A 3 3.95 -1.80 5.86
CA LYS A 3 5.40 -1.98 5.92
C LYS A 3 5.73 -3.45 6.16
N LEU A 4 6.60 -4.02 5.34
CA LEU A 4 7.10 -5.37 5.55
C LEU A 4 8.27 -5.39 6.54
N LYS A 5 8.50 -6.55 7.14
CA LYS A 5 9.63 -6.80 8.06
C LYS A 5 11.00 -6.47 7.48
N TRP A 6 11.10 -6.47 6.16
CA TRP A 6 12.34 -6.27 5.42
C TRP A 6 12.52 -4.83 4.90
N GLY A 7 11.64 -3.91 5.27
CA GLY A 7 11.78 -2.48 4.96
C GLY A 7 10.93 -1.97 3.79
N MET A 8 10.56 -2.84 2.85
CA MET A 8 9.66 -2.51 1.73
C MET A 8 8.31 -2.01 2.23
N GLU A 9 7.76 -1.02 1.54
CA GLU A 9 6.46 -0.43 1.85
C GLU A 9 5.52 -0.58 0.65
N TYR A 10 4.28 -0.96 0.94
CA TYR A 10 3.22 -1.10 -0.06
C TYR A 10 2.12 -0.10 0.27
N LYS A 11 1.88 0.85 -0.64
CA LYS A 11 0.79 1.83 -0.54
C LYS A 11 -0.28 1.41 -1.54
N GLY A 12 -1.52 1.27 -1.09
CA GLY A 12 -2.64 0.86 -1.92
C GLY A 12 -3.94 0.87 -1.12
N TYR A 13 -5.06 0.65 -1.81
CA TYR A 13 -6.38 0.54 -1.19
C TYR A 13 -6.56 -0.83 -0.58
N LEU A 14 -6.88 -0.90 0.71
CA LEU A 14 -7.15 -2.16 1.39
C LEU A 14 -8.52 -2.70 0.95
N VAL A 15 -8.52 -3.78 0.17
CA VAL A 15 -9.76 -4.40 -0.36
C VAL A 15 -10.35 -5.37 0.65
N SER A 16 -9.53 -6.27 1.20
CA SER A 16 -9.98 -7.30 2.12
C SER A 16 -8.86 -7.80 3.04
N VAL A 17 -9.24 -8.38 4.17
CA VAL A 17 -8.35 -9.03 5.13
C VAL A 17 -9.02 -10.32 5.64
N ASP A 18 -8.23 -11.37 5.90
CA ASP A 18 -8.73 -12.61 6.51
C ASP A 18 -8.40 -12.73 8.01
N GLY A 19 -8.86 -13.80 8.66
CA GLY A 19 -8.62 -14.04 10.09
C GLY A 19 -7.15 -14.27 10.48
N TYR A 20 -6.26 -14.49 9.51
CA TYR A 20 -4.83 -14.61 9.71
C TYR A 20 -4.08 -13.30 9.43
N MET A 21 -4.78 -12.24 9.02
CA MET A 21 -4.23 -10.97 8.57
C MET A 21 -3.45 -11.05 7.24
N ASN A 22 -3.82 -11.97 6.34
CA ASN A 22 -3.45 -11.80 4.93
C ASN A 22 -4.25 -10.63 4.34
N MET A 23 -3.62 -9.81 3.52
CA MET A 23 -4.18 -8.53 3.07
C MET A 23 -4.19 -8.45 1.54
N GLN A 24 -5.34 -8.08 0.97
CA GLN A 24 -5.47 -7.77 -0.45
C GLN A 24 -5.45 -6.26 -0.64
N LEU A 25 -4.54 -5.77 -1.46
CA LEU A 25 -4.39 -4.37 -1.84
C LEU A 25 -4.72 -4.17 -3.32
N ALA A 26 -5.42 -3.08 -3.65
CA ALA A 26 -5.64 -2.61 -5.02
C ALA A 26 -4.86 -1.30 -5.28
N ASN A 27 -4.58 -1.03 -6.56
CA ASN A 27 -3.76 0.11 -7.03
C ASN A 27 -2.48 0.26 -6.20
N THR A 28 -1.78 -0.85 -5.98
CA THR A 28 -0.64 -0.93 -5.08
C THR A 28 0.61 -0.36 -5.74
N GLU A 29 1.30 0.50 -5.03
CA GLU A 29 2.63 1.05 -5.30
C GLU A 29 3.62 0.44 -4.32
N GLU A 30 4.76 0.00 -4.85
CA GLU A 30 5.88 -0.47 -4.05
C GLU A 30 6.89 0.65 -3.85
N PHE A 31 7.33 0.81 -2.60
CA PHE A 31 8.37 1.72 -2.20
C PHE A 31 9.52 0.94 -1.58
N VAL A 32 10.73 1.17 -2.10
CA VAL A 32 12.00 0.62 -1.60
C VAL A 32 12.86 1.79 -1.18
N ASP A 33 13.32 1.80 0.08
CA ASP A 33 14.10 2.89 0.66
C ASP A 33 13.45 4.28 0.50
N GLY A 34 12.10 4.32 0.54
CA GLY A 34 11.30 5.55 0.43
C GLY A 34 11.12 6.08 -0.99
N ALA A 35 11.69 5.42 -2.01
CA ALA A 35 11.50 5.76 -3.41
C ALA A 35 10.46 4.84 -4.06
N LEU A 36 9.64 5.39 -4.95
CA LEU A 36 8.71 4.60 -5.77
C LEU A 36 9.51 3.63 -6.65
N ALA A 37 9.36 2.34 -6.39
CA ALA A 37 9.99 1.26 -7.16
C ALA A 37 9.10 0.82 -8.34
N GLY A 38 7.78 0.88 -8.17
CA GLY A 38 6.85 0.61 -9.27
C GLY A 38 5.38 0.46 -8.86
N HIS A 39 4.51 0.36 -9.86
CA HIS A 39 3.09 0.08 -9.71
C HIS A 39 2.83 -1.41 -9.91
N LEU A 40 2.26 -2.06 -8.90
CA LEU A 40 1.98 -3.50 -8.87
C LEU A 40 0.50 -3.82 -9.11
N GLY A 41 -0.40 -2.85 -8.97
CA GLY A 41 -1.83 -3.06 -9.14
C GLY A 41 -2.42 -3.89 -8.00
N GLU A 42 -2.86 -5.12 -8.28
CA GLU A 42 -3.48 -5.99 -7.27
C GLU A 42 -2.43 -6.88 -6.59
N VAL A 43 -2.35 -6.81 -5.26
CA VAL A 43 -1.32 -7.49 -4.46
C VAL A 43 -1.95 -8.23 -3.29
N LEU A 44 -1.52 -9.47 -3.08
CA LEU A 44 -1.80 -10.24 -1.85
C LEU A 44 -0.55 -10.26 -0.96
N ILE A 45 -0.62 -9.68 0.23
CA ILE A 45 0.45 -9.71 1.22
C ILE A 45 0.13 -10.80 2.25
N ARG A 46 1.06 -11.75 2.40
CA ARG A 46 0.97 -12.80 3.43
C ARG A 46 1.24 -12.21 4.82
N CYS A 47 0.39 -12.56 5.77
CA CYS A 47 0.37 -11.99 7.12
C CYS A 47 1.73 -11.95 7.83
N ASN A 48 2.51 -13.02 7.73
CA ASN A 48 3.77 -13.16 8.45
C ASN A 48 4.89 -12.26 7.90
N ASN A 49 4.69 -11.58 6.77
CA ASN A 49 5.63 -10.60 6.24
C ASN A 49 5.36 -9.17 6.75
N VAL A 50 4.18 -8.91 7.30
CA VAL A 50 3.78 -7.59 7.76
C VAL A 50 4.50 -7.23 9.05
N LEU A 51 5.05 -6.02 9.11
CA LEU A 51 5.55 -5.39 10.33
C LEU A 51 4.46 -4.54 10.97
N TYR A 52 3.85 -3.64 10.19
CA TYR A 52 2.67 -2.87 10.59
C TYR A 52 1.84 -2.41 9.38
N ILE A 53 0.61 -2.00 9.64
CA ILE A 53 -0.28 -1.31 8.71
C ILE A 53 -0.72 0.02 9.31
N ARG A 54 -0.82 1.06 8.48
CA ARG A 54 -1.41 2.36 8.86
C ARG A 54 -2.29 2.93 7.76
N GLY A 55 -3.27 3.74 8.17
CA GLY A 55 -3.98 4.65 7.27
C GLY A 55 -3.04 5.68 6.67
N VAL A 56 -3.36 6.13 5.46
CA VAL A 56 -2.71 7.24 4.79
C VAL A 56 -3.82 8.24 4.51
N GLU A 57 -3.60 9.51 4.83
CA GLU A 57 -4.52 10.57 4.44
C GLU A 57 -4.47 10.69 2.91
N GLU A 58 -5.63 10.84 2.29
CA GLU A 58 -5.69 11.25 0.89
C GLU A 58 -5.12 12.67 0.86
N GLU A 59 -4.00 12.87 0.17
CA GLU A 59 -3.67 14.23 -0.27
C GLU A 59 -4.80 14.60 -1.23
N GLU A 60 -5.65 15.56 -0.82
CA GLU A 60 -6.58 16.19 -1.75
C GLU A 60 -5.73 16.61 -2.95
N GLU A 61 -5.99 16.05 -4.13
CA GLU A 61 -5.36 16.52 -5.37
C GLU A 61 -5.76 17.99 -5.51
N ASP A 62 -4.87 18.89 -5.07
CA ASP A 62 -5.00 20.33 -5.23
C ASP A 62 -5.33 20.62 -6.69
N GLY A 63 -6.47 21.27 -6.90
CA GLY A 63 -7.19 21.22 -8.15
C GLY A 63 -6.45 21.78 -9.37
N GLU A 64 -6.53 21.05 -10.47
CA GLU A 64 -6.50 21.61 -11.83
C GLU A 64 -7.53 20.90 -12.72
N MET A 65 -8.80 21.29 -12.59
CA MET A 65 -9.63 21.43 -13.78
C MET A 65 -9.40 22.85 -14.30
N ARG A 66 -8.39 23.01 -15.15
CA ARG A 66 -8.21 24.22 -15.97
C ARG A 66 -8.81 23.96 -17.35
N GLU A 67 -9.86 24.74 -17.61
CA GLU A 67 -10.66 24.98 -18.83
C GLU A 67 -11.62 23.88 -19.32
#